data_AF-A0AA96J3G6-F1
#
_entry.id   AF-A0AA96J3G6-F1
#
_cell.length_a   1.000
_cell.length_b   1.000
_cell.length_c   1.000
_cell.angle_alpha   90.00
_cell.angle_beta   90.00
_cell.angle_gamma   90.00
#
_symmetry.space_group_name_H-M   'P 1'
#
loop_
_entity.id
_entity.type
_entity.pdbx_description
1 polymer ?
#
loop_
_entity_poly.entity_id
_entity_poly.type
_entity_poly.pdbx_seq_one_letter_code
_entity_poly.pdbx_strand_id
1 'polypeptide(L)'
;MNTITKPQHIGRNISRIRELRGIKQETLAIAIGVSQQTISNIENSKDVEEIKLEQIAKELGIKVEAIKNFSDEALFNYFSHFFDNSTEQVNYNNFSFNPLNKIIELYEQLLQAEKKKNEYLEKLLNKYFNKGQTLEDLL
;
A
#
# COMPACT_ATOMS: atom_id res chain seq x y z
N MET A 1 -5.12 -26.33 -26.19
CA MET A 1 -4.30 -25.11 -26.28
C MET A 1 -3.23 -25.21 -25.20
N ASN A 2 -1.96 -25.30 -25.58
CA ASN A 2 -0.86 -25.30 -24.61
C ASN A 2 -0.63 -23.89 -24.12
N THR A 3 -1.13 -23.57 -22.92
CA THR A 3 -0.69 -22.37 -22.20
C THR A 3 0.75 -22.64 -21.76
N ILE A 4 1.70 -22.02 -22.46
CA ILE A 4 3.08 -21.96 -22.00
C ILE A 4 3.03 -21.19 -20.67
N THR A 5 3.00 -21.92 -19.56
CA THR A 5 3.08 -21.33 -18.23
C THR A 5 4.44 -20.64 -18.15
N LYS A 6 4.43 -19.31 -18.23
CA LYS A 6 5.63 -18.49 -18.02
C LYS A 6 6.27 -18.98 -16.71
N PRO A 7 7.54 -19.39 -16.69
CA PRO A 7 8.15 -19.94 -15.49
C PRO A 7 8.00 -18.92 -14.37
N GLN A 8 7.23 -19.30 -13.37
CA GLN A 8 6.79 -18.40 -12.33
C GLN A 8 7.96 -18.09 -11.42
N HIS A 9 8.29 -16.81 -11.30
CA HIS A 9 9.44 -16.38 -10.52
C HIS A 9 8.93 -15.77 -9.22
N ILE A 10 8.88 -16.57 -8.16
CA ILE A 10 8.30 -16.19 -6.87
C ILE A 10 8.96 -14.93 -6.31
N GLY A 11 10.29 -14.81 -6.41
CA GLY A 11 11.00 -13.61 -5.98
C GLY A 11 10.53 -12.32 -6.65
N ARG A 12 10.26 -12.35 -7.96
CA ARG A 12 9.77 -11.17 -8.70
C ARG A 12 8.35 -10.81 -8.28
N ASN A 13 7.51 -11.81 -8.04
CA ASN A 13 6.16 -11.61 -7.53
C ASN A 13 6.20 -10.93 -6.15
N ILE A 14 7.09 -11.40 -5.26
CA ILE A 14 7.33 -10.77 -3.95
C ILE A 14 7.75 -9.31 -4.12
N SER A 15 8.75 -9.01 -4.97
CA SER A 15 9.22 -7.64 -5.22
C SER A 15 8.07 -6.73 -5.68
N ARG A 16 7.27 -7.22 -6.63
CA ARG A 16 6.18 -6.43 -7.21
C ARG A 16 5.08 -6.14 -6.20
N ILE A 17 4.66 -7.15 -5.45
CA ILE A 17 3.65 -6.98 -4.38
C ILE A 17 4.18 -6.05 -3.29
N ARG A 18 5.45 -6.19 -2.89
CA ARG A 18 6.08 -5.33 -1.88
C ARG A 18 6.07 -3.86 -2.32
N GLU A 19 6.43 -3.59 -3.57
CA GLU A 19 6.39 -2.24 -4.16
C GLU A 19 4.98 -1.66 -4.19
N LEU A 20 3.98 -2.46 -4.57
CA LEU A 20 2.57 -2.07 -4.55
C LEU A 20 2.08 -1.74 -3.13
N ARG A 21 2.64 -2.41 -2.11
CA ARG A 21 2.40 -2.09 -0.70
C ARG A 21 3.19 -0.89 -0.19
N GLY A 22 4.08 -0.31 -0.99
CA GLY A 22 4.94 0.81 -0.59
C GLY A 22 5.98 0.44 0.48
N ILE A 23 6.30 -0.85 0.63
CA ILE A 23 7.21 -1.35 1.66
C ILE A 23 8.65 -1.37 1.13
N LYS A 24 9.61 -0.84 1.88
CA LYS A 24 11.04 -0.92 1.54
C LYS A 24 11.56 -2.32 1.87
N GLN A 25 12.56 -2.82 1.11
CA GLN A 25 13.21 -4.11 1.41
C GLN A 25 13.74 -4.16 2.85
N GLU A 26 14.35 -3.07 3.32
CA GLU A 26 14.81 -2.90 4.71
C GLU A 26 13.69 -3.16 5.73
N THR A 27 12.52 -2.55 5.51
CA THR A 27 11.36 -2.68 6.40
C THR A 27 10.85 -4.12 6.45
N LEU A 28 10.74 -4.77 5.29
CA LEU A 28 10.35 -6.18 5.21
C LEU A 28 11.39 -7.09 5.88
N ALA A 29 12.68 -6.80 5.71
CA ALA A 29 13.77 -7.55 6.31
C ALA A 29 13.71 -7.50 7.84
N ILE A 30 13.54 -6.30 8.41
CA ILE A 30 13.38 -6.08 9.85
C ILE A 30 12.18 -6.87 10.38
N ALA A 31 11.04 -6.82 9.68
CA ALA A 31 9.80 -7.48 10.13
C ALA A 31 9.92 -9.01 10.21
N ILE A 32 10.65 -9.63 9.29
CA ILE A 32 10.86 -11.09 9.29
C ILE A 32 12.19 -11.53 9.91
N GLY A 33 12.93 -10.62 10.54
CA GLY A 33 14.16 -10.90 11.28
C GLY A 33 15.34 -11.33 10.41
N VAL A 34 15.49 -10.76 9.22
CA VAL A 34 16.60 -11.04 8.29
C VAL A 34 17.31 -9.76 7.84
N SER A 35 18.41 -9.90 7.12
CA SER A 35 19.09 -8.75 6.52
C SER A 35 18.40 -8.26 5.23
N GLN A 36 18.55 -6.98 4.88
CA GLN A 36 18.05 -6.44 3.61
C GLN A 36 18.65 -7.16 2.39
N GLN A 37 19.92 -7.58 2.47
CA GLN A 37 20.56 -8.40 1.45
C GLN A 37 19.85 -9.75 1.29
N THR A 38 19.37 -10.36 2.38
CA THR A 38 18.58 -11.61 2.33
C THR A 38 17.29 -11.40 1.55
N ILE A 39 16.57 -10.29 1.78
CA ILE A 39 15.36 -9.97 1.00
C ILE A 39 15.70 -9.75 -0.47
N SER A 40 16.77 -9.00 -0.77
CA SER A 40 17.22 -8.79 -2.15
C SER A 40 17.52 -10.11 -2.87
N ASN A 41 18.17 -11.06 -2.18
CA ASN A 41 18.46 -12.38 -2.72
C ASN A 41 17.18 -13.20 -2.94
N ILE A 42 16.22 -13.15 -2.01
CA ILE A 42 14.91 -13.79 -2.14
C ILE A 42 14.16 -13.25 -3.36
N GLU A 43 14.13 -11.93 -3.55
CA GLU A 43 13.44 -11.29 -4.68
C GLU A 43 14.06 -11.64 -6.05
N ASN A 44 15.36 -11.98 -6.07
CA ASN A 44 16.07 -12.46 -7.25
C ASN A 44 16.02 -13.98 -7.44
N SER A 45 15.41 -14.73 -6.52
CA SER A 45 15.28 -16.19 -6.60
C SER A 45 14.02 -16.63 -7.35
N LYS A 46 14.15 -17.68 -8.17
CA LYS A 46 13.00 -18.30 -8.86
C LYS A 46 12.01 -18.91 -7.89
N ASP A 47 12.54 -19.60 -6.88
CA ASP A 47 11.78 -20.31 -5.85
C ASP A 47 12.18 -19.79 -4.46
N VAL A 48 11.26 -19.89 -3.51
CA VAL A 48 11.45 -19.45 -2.12
C VAL A 48 10.95 -20.55 -1.21
N GLU A 49 11.70 -20.82 -0.14
CA GLU A 49 11.29 -21.80 0.88
C GLU A 49 9.93 -21.44 1.48
N GLU A 50 9.06 -22.44 1.63
CA GLU A 50 7.65 -22.22 2.03
C GLU A 50 7.55 -21.43 3.34
N ILE A 51 8.38 -21.76 4.34
CA ILE A 51 8.41 -21.07 5.64
C ILE A 51 8.71 -19.58 5.47
N LYS A 52 9.66 -19.22 4.59
CA LYS A 52 10.00 -17.82 4.30
C LYS A 52 8.89 -17.14 3.51
N LEU A 53 8.27 -17.86 2.58
CA LEU A 53 7.17 -17.36 1.78
C LEU A 53 5.95 -17.05 2.66
N GLU A 54 5.62 -17.89 3.64
CA GLU A 54 4.57 -17.65 4.63
C GLU A 54 4.84 -16.42 5.49
N GLN A 55 6.08 -16.26 5.99
CA GLN A 55 6.49 -15.07 6.75
C GLN A 55 6.32 -13.79 5.93
N ILE A 56 6.74 -13.81 4.67
CA ILE A 56 6.61 -12.68 3.75
C ILE A 56 5.14 -12.39 3.44
N ALA A 57 4.34 -13.42 3.13
CA ALA A 57 2.91 -13.26 2.84
C ALA A 57 2.15 -12.64 4.02
N LYS A 58 2.46 -13.07 5.25
CA LYS A 58 1.91 -12.51 6.47
C LYS A 58 2.24 -11.02 6.61
N GLU A 59 3.49 -10.64 6.42
CA GLU A 59 3.92 -9.24 6.53
C GLU A 59 3.32 -8.36 5.43
N LEU A 60 3.21 -8.89 4.21
CA LEU A 60 2.55 -8.22 3.08
C LEU A 60 1.01 -8.22 3.21
N GLY A 61 0.46 -8.87 4.24
CA GLY A 61 -0.98 -8.98 4.49
C GLY A 61 -1.73 -9.63 3.33
N ILE A 62 -1.21 -10.71 2.77
CA ILE A 62 -1.85 -11.48 1.68
C ILE A 62 -1.73 -12.97 1.93
N LYS A 63 -2.46 -13.77 1.15
CA LYS A 63 -2.31 -15.22 1.15
C LYS A 63 -1.07 -15.63 0.37
N VAL A 64 -0.45 -16.75 0.73
CA VAL A 64 0.70 -17.31 -0.01
C VAL A 64 0.32 -17.60 -1.47
N GLU A 65 -0.91 -18.08 -1.69
CA GLU A 65 -1.48 -18.33 -3.02
C GLU A 65 -1.54 -17.06 -3.87
N ALA A 66 -1.67 -15.88 -3.25
CA ALA A 66 -1.67 -14.62 -3.98
C ALA A 66 -0.28 -14.32 -4.57
N ILE A 67 0.80 -14.68 -3.85
CA ILE A 67 2.18 -14.56 -4.37
C ILE A 67 2.41 -15.61 -5.46
N LYS A 68 1.97 -16.85 -5.22
CA LYS A 68 2.07 -17.99 -6.14
C LYS A 68 1.15 -17.90 -7.34
N ASN A 69 0.18 -16.99 -7.39
CA ASN A 69 -0.70 -16.79 -8.56
C ASN A 69 -0.62 -15.36 -9.09
N PHE A 70 0.34 -14.57 -8.60
CA PHE A 70 0.50 -13.19 -9.00
C PHE A 70 0.83 -13.10 -10.50
N SER A 71 0.06 -12.27 -11.20
CA SER A 71 0.34 -11.81 -12.55
C SER A 71 -0.12 -10.36 -12.68
N ASP A 72 0.55 -9.59 -13.55
CA ASP A 72 0.16 -8.20 -13.84
C ASP A 72 -1.27 -8.13 -14.40
N GLU A 73 -1.71 -9.17 -15.12
CA GLU A 73 -3.08 -9.31 -15.63
C GLU A 73 -4.09 -9.51 -14.49
N ALA A 74 -3.80 -10.38 -13.52
CA ALA A 74 -4.66 -10.56 -12.35
C ALA A 74 -4.78 -9.27 -11.52
N LEU A 75 -3.69 -8.50 -11.44
CA LEU A 75 -3.69 -7.19 -10.80
C LEU A 75 -4.52 -6.16 -11.58
N PHE A 76 -4.33 -6.07 -12.91
CA PHE A 76 -5.06 -5.16 -13.77
C PHE A 76 -6.57 -5.45 -13.73
N ASN A 77 -6.95 -6.72 -13.80
CA ASN A 77 -8.35 -7.14 -13.70
C ASN A 77 -8.94 -6.76 -12.34
N TYR A 78 -8.21 -6.97 -11.24
CA TYR A 78 -8.65 -6.55 -9.90
C TYR A 78 -8.95 -5.05 -9.84
N PHE A 79 -8.06 -4.21 -10.38
CA PHE A 79 -8.28 -2.76 -10.40
C PHE A 79 -9.38 -2.34 -11.38
N SER A 80 -9.45 -2.91 -12.58
CA SER A 80 -10.50 -2.59 -13.56
C SER A 80 -11.89 -2.85 -12.97
N HIS A 81 -12.10 -4.01 -12.35
CA HIS A 81 -13.38 -4.34 -11.71
C HIS A 81 -13.71 -3.44 -10.52
N PHE A 82 -12.71 -2.94 -9.78
CA PHE A 82 -12.94 -1.98 -8.71
C PHE A 82 -13.47 -0.63 -9.22
N PHE A 83 -12.99 -0.15 -10.36
CA PHE A 83 -13.40 1.15 -10.91
C PHE A 83 -14.69 1.08 -11.74
N ASP A 84 -14.98 -0.06 -12.37
CA ASP A 84 -16.11 -0.18 -13.30
C ASP A 84 -17.49 -0.45 -12.66
N ASN A 85 -17.61 -0.54 -11.32
CA ASN A 85 -18.90 -0.77 -10.62
C ASN A 85 -19.74 -1.94 -11.16
N SER A 86 -19.16 -2.85 -11.95
CA SER A 86 -19.88 -4.02 -12.46
C SER A 86 -19.99 -5.02 -11.32
N THR A 87 -21.23 -5.26 -10.90
CA THR A 87 -21.69 -6.11 -9.79
C THR A 87 -21.35 -7.60 -9.92
N GLU A 88 -20.33 -7.96 -10.67
CA GLU A 88 -19.81 -9.33 -10.67
C GLU A 88 -18.69 -9.42 -9.65
N GLN A 89 -19.07 -9.91 -8.47
CA GLN A 89 -18.21 -10.28 -7.36
C GLN A 89 -17.28 -11.42 -7.80
N VAL A 90 -16.29 -11.12 -8.62
CA VAL A 90 -15.19 -12.05 -8.85
C VAL A 90 -14.45 -12.13 -7.52
N ASN A 91 -14.53 -13.29 -6.86
CA ASN A 91 -13.92 -13.62 -5.59
C ASN A 91 -12.38 -13.53 -5.68
N TYR A 92 -11.83 -12.33 -5.77
CA TYR A 92 -10.40 -12.06 -5.60
C TYR A 92 -10.06 -12.05 -4.09
N ASN A 93 -10.43 -13.12 -3.38
CA ASN A 93 -10.14 -13.38 -1.96
C ASN A 93 -8.65 -13.59 -1.65
N ASN A 94 -7.77 -13.21 -2.59
CA ASN A 94 -6.34 -13.43 -2.54
C ASN A 94 -5.60 -12.13 -2.15
N PHE A 95 -6.17 -10.97 -2.45
CA PHE A 95 -5.61 -9.67 -2.06
C PHE A 95 -6.42 -9.06 -0.91
N SER A 96 -5.77 -8.83 0.24
CA SER A 96 -6.38 -8.12 1.38
C SER A 96 -6.40 -6.60 1.20
N PHE A 97 -5.82 -6.09 0.10
CA PHE A 97 -5.75 -4.66 -0.18
C PHE A 97 -7.05 -4.17 -0.82
N ASN A 98 -7.92 -3.54 -0.03
CA ASN A 98 -9.08 -2.83 -0.58
C ASN A 98 -8.70 -1.37 -0.87
N PRO A 99 -8.68 -0.91 -2.14
CA PRO A 99 -8.36 0.47 -2.48
C PRO A 99 -9.27 1.49 -1.78
N LEU A 100 -10.52 1.12 -1.45
CA LEU A 100 -11.46 1.98 -0.71
C LEU A 100 -10.93 2.35 0.68
N ASN A 101 -10.29 1.42 1.38
CA ASN A 101 -9.73 1.69 2.71
C ASN A 101 -8.61 2.74 2.64
N LYS A 102 -7.81 2.74 1.57
CA LYS A 102 -6.77 3.75 1.37
C LYS A 102 -7.33 5.12 1.02
N ILE A 103 -8.43 5.16 0.28
CA ILE A 103 -9.16 6.41 0.01
C ILE A 103 -9.71 6.99 1.32
N ILE A 104 -10.31 6.15 2.18
CA ILE A 104 -10.82 6.57 3.49
C ILE A 104 -9.68 7.13 4.36
N GLU A 105 -8.55 6.42 4.46
CA GLU A 105 -7.37 6.87 5.22
C GLU A 105 -6.85 8.24 4.70
N LEU A 106 -6.84 8.46 3.38
CA LEU A 106 -6.46 9.74 2.79
C LEU A 106 -7.44 10.85 3.18
N TYR A 107 -8.74 10.59 3.16
CA TYR A 107 -9.76 11.56 3.58
C TYR A 107 -9.62 11.92 5.07
N GLU A 108 -9.34 10.94 5.94
CA GLU A 108 -9.08 11.19 7.36
C GLU A 108 -7.85 12.08 7.57
N GLN A 109 -6.76 11.83 6.84
CA GLN A 109 -5.55 12.66 6.88
C GLN A 109 -5.80 14.08 6.38
N LEU A 110 -6.54 14.25 5.27
CA LEU A 110 -6.92 15.57 4.75
C LEU A 110 -7.79 16.34 5.73
N LEU A 111 -8.78 15.68 6.34
CA LEU A 111 -9.65 16.30 7.35
C LEU A 111 -8.82 16.76 8.56
N GLN A 112 -7.83 15.96 8.97
CA GLN A 112 -6.95 16.34 10.07
C GLN A 112 -6.01 17.50 9.71
N ALA A 113 -5.52 17.56 8.46
CA ALA A 113 -4.73 18.68 7.97
C ALA A 113 -5.54 19.98 7.94
N GLU A 114 -6.79 19.94 7.46
CA GLU A 114 -7.71 21.07 7.47
C GLU A 114 -8.01 21.55 8.91
N LYS A 115 -8.29 20.63 9.84
CA LYS A 115 -8.49 20.99 11.26
C LYS A 115 -7.27 21.69 11.86
N LYS A 116 -6.07 21.17 11.63
CA LYS A 116 -4.81 21.79 12.10
C LYS A 116 -4.59 23.17 11.50
N LYS A 117 -4.92 23.34 10.22
CA LYS A 117 -4.85 24.64 9.54
C LYS A 117 -5.82 25.64 10.16
N ASN A 118 -7.05 25.23 10.42
CA ASN A 118 -8.06 26.09 11.08
C ASN A 118 -7.64 26.49 12.50
N GLU A 119 -7.16 25.55 13.31
CA GLU A 119 -6.62 25.84 14.65
C GLU A 119 -5.44 26.84 14.60
N TYR A 120 -4.56 26.71 13.60
CA TYR A 120 -3.45 27.65 13.41
C TYR A 120 -3.95 29.05 13.03
N LEU A 121 -4.94 29.15 12.14
CA LEU A 121 -5.56 30.41 11.75
C LEU A 121 -6.29 31.07 12.94
N GLU A 122 -7.03 30.31 13.75
CA GLU A 122 -7.66 30.80 14.98
C GLU A 122 -6.63 31.36 15.97
N LYS A 123 -5.50 30.65 16.17
CA LYS A 123 -4.41 31.13 17.03
C LYS A 123 -3.79 32.43 16.53
N LEU A 124 -3.56 32.54 15.22
CA LEU A 124 -3.07 33.78 14.61
C LEU A 124 -4.07 34.91 14.83
N LEU A 125 -5.34 34.68 14.53
CA LEU A 125 -6.40 35.68 14.65
C LEU A 125 -6.54 36.19 16.10
N ASN A 126 -6.54 35.28 17.07
CA ASN A 126 -6.55 35.63 18.50
C ASN A 126 -5.32 36.45 18.89
N LYS A 127 -4.13 36.13 18.38
CA LYS A 127 -2.90 36.89 18.63
C LYS A 127 -2.98 38.31 18.05
N TYR A 128 -3.63 38.51 16.91
CA TYR A 128 -3.81 39.84 16.30
C TYR A 128 -4.83 40.69 17.07
N PHE A 129 -6.00 40.14 17.39
CA PHE A 129 -7.02 40.86 18.15
C PHE A 129 -6.55 41.24 19.57
N ASN A 130 -5.79 40.35 20.23
CA ASN A 130 -5.20 40.65 21.55
C ASN A 130 -4.12 41.74 21.50
N LYS A 131 -3.61 42.09 20.32
CA LYS A 131 -2.64 43.17 20.10
C LYS A 131 -3.28 44.49 19.66
N GLY A 132 -4.61 44.55 19.53
CA GLY A 132 -5.32 45.76 19.11
C GLY A 132 -5.11 46.15 17.65
N GLN A 133 -4.59 45.25 16.81
CA GLN A 133 -4.45 45.45 15.36
C GLN A 133 -5.77 45.05 14.67
N THR A 134 -6.22 45.83 13.68
CA THR A 134 -7.43 45.54 12.91
C THR A 134 -7.08 44.80 11.62
N LEU A 135 -8.07 44.15 10.99
CA LEU A 135 -7.88 43.47 9.69
C LEU A 135 -7.44 44.43 8.58
N GLU A 136 -7.70 45.73 8.73
CA GLU A 136 -7.29 46.78 7.79
C GLU A 136 -5.77 47.00 7.79
N ASP A 137 -5.06 46.63 8.87
CA ASP A 137 -3.59 46.76 8.97
C ASP A 137 -2.83 45.74 8.08
N LEU A 138 -3.53 44.81 7.43
CA LEU A 138 -2.99 43.70 6.63
C LEU A 138 -3.19 43.86 5.11
N LEU A 139 -3.97 44.85 4.66
CA LEU A 139 -4.23 45.17 3.25
C LEU A 139 -3.45 46.41 2.82
#